data_AF-A0A0E9ZFW6-F1
#
_entry.id   AF-A0A0E9ZFW6-F1
#
_cell.length_a   1.000
_cell.length_b   1.000
_cell.length_c   1.000
_cell.angle_alpha   90.00
_cell.angle_beta   90.00
_cell.angle_gamma   90.00
#
_symmetry.space_group_name_H-M   'P 1'
#
loop_
_entity.id
_entity.type
_entity.pdbx_description
1 polymer ?
#
loop_
_entity_poly.entity_id
_entity_poly.type
_entity_poly.pdbx_seq_one_letter_code
_entity_poly.pdbx_strand_id
1 'polypeptide(L)'
;MDIAALNGVVQAINLTKQLAKAAFDGKVDAEAKAKIGEVLEKLGDVQDGMFNLREDLHRLQLERDDLKKKLDAADSWQQRAATYKLTQTAGGAVVYISNDETPHYVCPSCFNKKEIHPLQDNRTARGKFRCTGCTAEFPIKPQRAAFNVQPVAQHWNG
;
A
#
# COMPACT_ATOMS: atom_id res chain seq x y z
N MET A 1 -16.76 -18.75 -5.31
CA MET A 1 -16.29 -19.97 -6.01
C MET A 1 -14.78 -19.90 -6.01
N ASP A 2 -14.10 -20.87 -5.40
CA ASP A 2 -12.64 -20.88 -5.29
C ASP A 2 -12.00 -21.75 -6.38
N ILE A 3 -10.67 -21.66 -6.49
CA ILE A 3 -9.89 -22.43 -7.47
C ILE A 3 -10.03 -23.95 -7.21
N ALA A 4 -10.26 -24.37 -5.95
CA ALA A 4 -10.41 -25.77 -5.61
C ALA A 4 -11.69 -26.37 -6.20
N ALA A 5 -12.80 -25.63 -6.17
CA ALA A 5 -14.06 -26.02 -6.80
C ALA A 5 -13.93 -26.17 -8.33
N LEU A 6 -13.21 -25.25 -8.99
CA LEU A 6 -12.96 -25.34 -10.44
C LEU A 6 -12.05 -26.51 -10.81
N ASN A 7 -11.04 -26.82 -9.98
CA ASN A 7 -10.19 -27.99 -10.19
C ASN A 7 -10.99 -29.29 -10.12
N GLY A 8 -11.95 -29.40 -9.19
CA GLY A 8 -12.87 -30.53 -9.11
C GLY A 8 -13.73 -30.69 -10.37
N VAL A 9 -14.23 -29.58 -10.92
CA VAL A 9 -15.01 -29.58 -12.18
C VAL A 9 -14.15 -30.02 -13.37
N VAL A 10 -12.92 -29.51 -13.50
CA VAL A 10 -11.99 -29.92 -14.57
C VAL A 10 -11.67 -31.42 -14.49
N GLN A 11 -11.47 -31.96 -13.28
CA GLN A 11 -11.24 -33.39 -13.08
C GLN A 11 -12.47 -34.23 -13.48
N ALA A 12 -13.67 -33.78 -13.11
CA ALA A 12 -14.91 -34.46 -13.51
C ALA A 12 -15.07 -34.48 -15.04
N ILE A 13 -14.83 -33.35 -15.72
CA ILE A 13 -14.88 -33.26 -17.19
C ILE A 13 -13.86 -34.21 -17.83
N ASN A 14 -12.63 -34.27 -17.30
CA ASN A 14 -11.61 -35.19 -17.80
C ASN A 14 -12.04 -36.65 -17.66
N LEU A 15 -12.63 -37.03 -16.52
CA LEU A 15 -13.15 -38.38 -16.32
C LEU A 15 -14.29 -38.68 -17.30
N THR A 16 -15.21 -37.75 -17.52
CA THR A 16 -16.29 -37.90 -18.51
C THR A 16 -15.76 -38.04 -19.93
N LYS A 17 -14.73 -37.27 -20.31
CA LYS A 17 -14.06 -37.41 -21.62
C LYS A 17 -13.42 -38.79 -21.80
N GLN A 18 -12.75 -39.30 -20.76
CA GLN A 18 -12.15 -40.64 -20.80
C GLN A 18 -13.21 -41.73 -20.99
N LEU A 19 -14.32 -41.63 -20.27
CA LEU A 19 -15.46 -42.55 -20.42
C LEU A 19 -16.09 -42.48 -21.81
N ALA A 20 -16.33 -41.27 -22.33
CA ALA A 20 -16.88 -41.07 -23.67
C ALA A 20 -15.93 -41.60 -24.75
N LYS A 21 -14.62 -41.41 -24.60
CA LYS A 21 -13.61 -41.97 -25.51
C LYS A 21 -13.59 -43.49 -25.47
N ALA A 22 -13.66 -44.11 -24.29
CA ALA A 22 -13.74 -45.56 -24.16
C ALA A 22 -15.00 -46.13 -24.84
N ALA A 23 -16.14 -45.42 -24.76
CA ALA A 23 -17.36 -45.80 -25.45
C ALA A 23 -17.23 -45.65 -26.98
N PHE A 24 -16.57 -44.59 -27.46
CA PHE A 24 -16.31 -44.35 -28.89
C PHE A 24 -15.42 -45.44 -29.51
N ASP A 25 -14.37 -45.83 -28.79
CA ASP A 25 -13.40 -46.84 -29.22
C ASP A 25 -13.98 -48.29 -29.15
N GLY A 26 -15.14 -48.47 -28.51
CA GLY A 26 -15.87 -49.73 -28.42
C GLY A 26 -16.59 -50.17 -29.71
N LYS A 27 -17.19 -51.37 -29.67
CA LYS A 27 -18.02 -51.93 -30.76
C LYS A 27 -19.46 -51.37 -30.74
N VAL A 28 -19.59 -50.04 -30.78
CA VAL A 28 -20.88 -49.35 -30.97
C VAL A 28 -21.12 -49.05 -32.44
N ASP A 29 -22.39 -48.89 -32.82
CA ASP A 29 -22.78 -48.58 -34.20
C ASP A 29 -22.35 -47.16 -34.64
N ALA A 30 -22.43 -46.90 -35.94
CA ALA A 30 -21.96 -45.65 -36.53
C ALA A 30 -22.74 -44.41 -36.05
N GLU A 31 -24.03 -44.54 -35.77
CA GLU A 31 -24.87 -43.44 -35.26
C GLU A 31 -24.46 -43.08 -33.82
N ALA A 32 -24.23 -44.10 -32.99
CA ALA A 32 -23.72 -43.92 -31.64
C ALA A 32 -22.34 -43.26 -31.63
N LYS A 33 -21.43 -43.66 -32.53
CA LYS A 33 -20.11 -43.00 -32.66
C LYS A 33 -20.23 -41.53 -33.03
N ALA A 34 -21.11 -41.17 -33.97
CA ALA A 34 -21.31 -39.79 -34.35
C ALA A 34 -21.78 -38.92 -33.17
N LYS A 35 -22.78 -39.40 -32.40
CA LYS A 35 -23.28 -38.72 -31.19
C LYS A 35 -22.21 -38.60 -30.09
N ILE A 36 -21.41 -39.64 -29.88
CA ILE A 36 -20.31 -39.60 -28.90
C ILE A 36 -19.22 -38.61 -29.35
N GLY A 37 -18.94 -38.51 -30.65
CA GLY A 37 -18.03 -37.51 -31.21
C GLY A 37 -18.47 -36.08 -30.90
N GLU A 38 -19.76 -35.77 -31.09
CA GLU A 38 -20.33 -34.45 -30.74
C GLU A 38 -20.22 -34.15 -29.23
N VAL A 39 -20.41 -35.17 -28.38
CA VAL A 39 -20.22 -35.03 -26.93
C VAL A 39 -18.76 -34.75 -26.59
N LEU A 40 -17.81 -35.43 -27.23
CA LEU A 40 -16.37 -35.22 -27.01
C LEU A 40 -15.93 -33.81 -27.43
N GLU A 41 -16.46 -33.29 -28.54
CA GLU A 41 -16.22 -31.92 -29.02
C GLU A 41 -16.76 -30.89 -28.02
N LYS A 42 -18.03 -31.03 -27.59
CA LYS A 42 -18.63 -30.14 -26.57
C LYS A 42 -17.91 -30.18 -25.24
N LEU A 43 -17.47 -31.36 -24.80
CA LEU A 43 -16.62 -31.48 -23.60
C LEU A 43 -15.26 -30.80 -23.82
N GLY A 44 -14.74 -30.81 -25.05
CA GLY A 44 -13.64 -29.98 -25.57
C GLY A 44 -13.80 -28.53 -25.16
N ASP A 45 -14.81 -27.91 -25.74
CA ASP A 45 -15.10 -26.48 -25.57
C ASP A 45 -15.32 -26.10 -24.10
N VAL A 46 -16.04 -26.94 -23.36
CA VAL A 46 -16.30 -26.70 -21.92
C VAL A 46 -15.00 -26.75 -21.13
N GLN A 47 -14.08 -27.67 -21.44
CA GLN A 47 -12.79 -27.75 -20.76
C GLN A 47 -11.95 -26.50 -21.03
N ASP A 48 -11.87 -26.05 -22.28
CA ASP A 48 -11.10 -24.86 -22.66
C ASP A 48 -11.68 -23.60 -22.01
N GLY A 49 -13.01 -23.45 -22.01
CA GLY A 49 -13.68 -22.39 -21.28
C GLY A 49 -13.38 -22.39 -19.79
N MET A 50 -13.27 -23.57 -19.17
CA MET A 50 -12.95 -23.69 -17.75
C MET A 50 -11.50 -23.32 -17.42
N PHE A 51 -10.56 -23.60 -18.32
CA PHE A 51 -9.18 -23.16 -18.17
C PHE A 51 -9.07 -21.64 -18.25
N ASN A 52 -9.76 -21.01 -19.20
CA ASN A 52 -9.81 -19.55 -19.31
C ASN A 52 -10.43 -18.92 -18.05
N LEU A 53 -11.54 -19.47 -17.56
CA LEU A 53 -12.19 -18.99 -16.33
C LEU A 53 -11.27 -19.12 -15.11
N ARG A 54 -10.51 -20.21 -15.02
CA ARG A 54 -9.55 -20.42 -13.93
C ARG A 54 -8.44 -19.36 -13.95
N GLU A 55 -7.91 -19.04 -15.12
CA GLU A 55 -6.87 -18.02 -15.27
C GLU A 55 -7.41 -16.64 -14.89
N ASP A 56 -8.60 -16.29 -15.35
CA ASP A 56 -9.27 -15.03 -14.98
C ASP A 56 -9.54 -14.94 -13.48
N LEU A 57 -10.01 -16.02 -12.85
CA LEU A 57 -10.22 -16.04 -11.40
C LEU A 57 -8.92 -15.87 -10.63
N HIS A 58 -7.84 -16.51 -11.07
CA HIS A 58 -6.53 -16.35 -10.44
C HIS A 58 -6.03 -14.90 -10.57
N ARG A 59 -6.11 -14.31 -11.77
CA ARG A 59 -5.75 -12.91 -12.02
C ARG A 59 -6.56 -11.95 -11.14
N LEU A 60 -7.88 -12.12 -11.10
CA LEU A 60 -8.77 -11.29 -10.28
C LEU A 60 -8.51 -11.46 -8.78
N GLN A 61 -8.15 -12.66 -8.32
CA GLN A 61 -7.79 -12.89 -6.92
C GLN A 61 -6.50 -12.15 -6.54
N LEU A 62 -5.47 -12.19 -7.40
CA LEU A 62 -4.22 -11.47 -7.20
C LEU A 62 -4.44 -9.96 -7.18
N GLU A 63 -5.20 -9.43 -8.13
CA GLU A 63 -5.55 -8.01 -8.19
C GLU A 63 -6.34 -7.57 -6.95
N ARG A 64 -7.32 -8.36 -6.53
CA ARG A 64 -8.07 -8.13 -5.30
C ARG A 64 -7.17 -8.10 -4.07
N ASP A 65 -6.21 -9.01 -3.97
CA ASP A 65 -5.26 -9.06 -2.84
C ASP A 65 -4.30 -7.87 -2.84
N ASP A 66 -3.81 -7.43 -4.00
CA ASP A 66 -3.01 -6.23 -4.13
C ASP A 66 -3.79 -4.96 -3.76
N LEU A 67 -5.03 -4.84 -4.26
CA LEU A 67 -5.91 -3.71 -3.94
C LEU A 67 -6.24 -3.66 -2.45
N LYS A 68 -6.51 -4.80 -1.81
CA LYS A 68 -6.73 -4.87 -0.36
C LYS A 68 -5.50 -4.38 0.41
N LYS A 69 -4.30 -4.83 0.05
CA LYS A 69 -3.05 -4.36 0.70
C LYS A 69 -2.87 -2.85 0.55
N LYS A 70 -3.16 -2.30 -0.63
CA LYS A 70 -3.08 -0.85 -0.90
C LYS A 70 -4.10 -0.07 -0.07
N LEU A 71 -5.31 -0.60 0.08
CA LEU A 71 -6.36 -0.02 0.91
C LEU A 71 -5.95 -0.02 2.38
N ASP A 72 -5.52 -1.17 2.92
CA ASP A 72 -5.07 -1.29 4.30
C ASP A 72 -3.91 -0.32 4.61
N ALA A 73 -2.96 -0.16 3.69
CA ALA A 73 -1.86 0.78 3.81
C ALA A 73 -2.32 2.26 3.77
N ALA A 74 -3.34 2.56 2.96
CA ALA A 74 -3.92 3.90 2.89
C ALA A 74 -4.70 4.25 4.17
N ASP A 75 -5.51 3.32 4.67
CA ASP A 75 -6.30 3.48 5.90
C ASP A 75 -5.38 3.61 7.12
N SER A 76 -4.36 2.76 7.22
CA SER A 76 -3.29 2.86 8.22
C SER A 76 -2.64 4.25 8.22
N TRP A 77 -2.29 4.75 7.03
CA TRP A 77 -1.72 6.09 6.91
C TRP A 77 -2.71 7.17 7.34
N GLN A 78 -3.97 7.10 6.91
CA GLN A 78 -5.00 8.09 7.29
C GLN A 78 -5.21 8.14 8.80
N GLN A 79 -5.30 6.99 9.46
CA GLN A 79 -5.43 6.91 10.92
C GLN A 79 -4.24 7.56 11.63
N ARG A 80 -3.01 7.27 11.18
CA ARG A 80 -1.80 7.91 11.72
C ARG A 80 -1.78 9.40 11.44
N ALA A 81 -2.17 9.83 10.24
CA ALA A 81 -2.17 11.23 9.86
C ALA A 81 -3.20 12.05 10.63
N ALA A 82 -4.33 11.45 11.00
CA ALA A 82 -5.39 12.10 11.78
C ALA A 82 -4.95 12.52 13.19
N THR A 83 -3.87 11.93 13.73
CA THR A 83 -3.31 12.34 15.03
C THR A 83 -2.41 13.58 14.92
N TYR A 84 -2.24 14.16 13.73
CA TYR A 84 -1.41 15.32 13.48
C TYR A 84 -2.23 16.50 12.95
N LYS A 85 -1.82 17.70 13.35
CA LYS A 85 -2.41 18.96 12.87
C LYS A 85 -1.35 19.84 12.23
N LEU A 86 -1.65 20.42 11.07
CA LEU A 86 -0.79 21.44 10.46
C LEU A 86 -0.88 22.73 11.30
N THR A 87 0.28 23.27 11.67
CA THR A 87 0.38 24.46 12.51
C THR A 87 1.56 25.34 12.08
N GLN A 88 1.53 26.61 12.49
CA GLN A 88 2.66 27.51 12.39
C GLN A 88 3.31 27.67 13.77
N THR A 89 4.64 27.53 13.83
CA THR A 89 5.40 27.68 15.08
C THR A 89 5.70 29.15 15.39
N ALA A 90 6.15 29.43 16.61
CA ALA A 90 6.57 30.76 17.02
C ALA A 90 7.78 31.30 16.22
N GLY A 91 8.63 30.42 15.69
CA GLY A 91 9.69 30.79 14.75
C GLY A 91 9.23 30.97 13.30
N GLY A 92 7.94 30.78 13.01
CA GLY A 92 7.32 30.99 11.70
C GLY A 92 7.30 29.77 10.78
N ALA A 93 7.81 28.61 11.21
CA ALA A 93 7.79 27.39 10.41
C ALA A 93 6.38 26.79 10.31
N VAL A 94 6.01 26.33 9.12
CA VAL A 94 4.80 25.51 8.91
C VAL A 94 5.18 24.04 9.04
N VAL A 95 4.59 23.34 10.01
CA VAL A 95 4.92 21.95 10.37
C VAL A 95 3.67 21.21 10.83
N TYR A 96 3.71 19.87 10.83
CA TYR A 96 2.71 19.09 11.56
C TYR A 96 3.10 18.98 13.03
N ILE A 97 2.15 18.98 13.95
CA ILE A 97 2.36 18.67 15.37
C ILE A 97 1.48 17.48 15.76
N SER A 98 2.03 16.55 16.55
CA SER A 98 1.24 15.43 17.08
C SER A 98 0.33 15.87 18.22
N ASN A 99 -0.82 15.20 18.35
CA ASN A 99 -1.78 15.39 19.43
C ASN A 99 -1.53 14.43 20.62
N ASP A 100 -0.30 13.92 20.76
CA ASP A 100 0.08 12.97 21.81
C ASP A 100 0.43 13.68 23.12
N GLU A 101 0.59 12.92 24.21
CA GLU A 101 1.01 13.43 25.53
C GLU A 101 2.37 14.16 25.49
N THR A 102 3.24 13.78 24.55
CA THR A 102 4.48 14.50 24.24
C THR A 102 4.42 15.05 22.82
N PRO A 103 3.88 16.27 22.63
CA PRO A 103 3.76 16.88 21.30
C PRO A 103 5.12 17.06 20.65
N HIS A 104 5.24 16.61 19.41
CA HIS A 104 6.44 16.79 18.61
C HIS A 104 6.10 17.32 17.21
N TYR A 105 7.03 18.08 16.64
CA TYR A 105 6.88 18.63 15.29
C TYR A 105 7.38 17.64 14.24
N VAL A 106 6.75 17.63 13.07
CA VAL A 106 7.07 16.75 11.96
C VAL A 106 7.17 17.55 10.66
N CYS A 107 8.13 17.16 9.82
CA CYS A 107 8.37 17.77 8.51
C CYS A 107 7.17 17.59 7.56
N PRO A 108 6.60 18.67 6.97
CA PRO A 108 5.51 18.56 6.00
C PRO A 108 5.86 17.78 4.74
N SER A 109 7.09 17.93 4.24
CA SER A 109 7.52 17.25 3.01
C SER A 109 7.58 15.73 3.19
N CYS A 110 8.11 15.26 4.32
CA CYS A 110 8.11 13.84 4.65
C CYS A 110 6.71 13.32 4.95
N PHE A 111 5.91 14.11 5.68
CA PHE A 111 4.53 13.74 5.99
C PHE A 111 3.69 13.53 4.71
N ASN A 112 3.86 14.39 3.70
CA ASN A 112 3.19 14.23 2.40
C ASN A 112 3.66 12.97 1.64
N LYS A 113 4.85 12.45 1.94
CA LYS A 113 5.36 11.17 1.43
C LYS A 113 4.93 9.97 2.27
N LYS A 114 4.01 10.16 3.21
CA LYS A 114 3.54 9.15 4.17
C LYS A 114 4.61 8.68 5.15
N GLU A 115 5.55 9.57 5.50
CA GLU A 115 6.62 9.31 6.46
C GLU A 115 6.58 10.29 7.64
N ILE A 116 6.75 9.77 8.85
CA ILE A 116 6.77 10.57 10.07
C ILE A 116 8.20 10.63 10.59
N HIS A 117 8.81 11.81 10.47
CA HIS A 117 10.15 12.10 11.00
C HIS A 117 10.06 13.27 11.98
N PRO A 118 10.12 13.00 13.29
CA PRO A 118 10.13 14.05 14.31
C PRO A 118 11.32 14.99 14.14
N LEU A 119 11.06 16.28 14.10
CA LEU A 119 12.07 17.32 13.99
C LEU A 119 12.96 17.33 15.24
N GLN A 120 14.27 17.36 15.03
CA GLN A 120 15.27 17.38 16.09
C GLN A 120 15.84 18.78 16.29
N ASP A 121 15.90 19.26 17.53
CA ASP A 121 16.47 20.57 17.83
C ASP A 121 17.96 20.59 17.49
N ASN A 122 18.40 21.56 16.67
CA ASN A 122 19.82 21.73 16.37
C ASN A 122 20.60 22.35 17.54
N ARG A 123 19.90 22.76 18.61
CA ARG A 123 20.42 23.44 19.80
C ARG A 123 21.13 24.75 19.45
N THR A 124 20.58 25.48 18.48
CA THR A 124 21.12 26.76 17.99
C THR A 124 20.35 27.96 18.54
N ALA A 125 21.01 29.11 18.66
CA ALA A 125 20.38 30.38 19.06
C ALA A 125 19.27 30.85 18.08
N ARG A 126 19.32 30.36 16.83
CA ARG A 126 18.32 30.63 15.78
C ARG A 126 17.06 29.78 15.91
N GLY A 127 16.98 28.89 16.90
CA GLY A 127 15.78 28.09 17.17
C GLY A 127 15.43 27.07 16.08
N LYS A 128 16.41 26.69 15.26
CA LYS A 128 16.24 25.77 14.14
C LYS A 128 16.18 24.32 14.57
N PHE A 129 15.27 23.57 13.97
CA PHE A 129 15.18 22.12 14.08
C PHE A 129 15.42 21.50 12.71
N ARG A 130 15.97 20.28 12.67
CA ARG A 130 16.21 19.53 11.44
C ARG A 130 15.32 18.30 11.32
N CYS A 131 14.89 17.98 10.10
CA CYS A 131 14.26 16.70 9.80
C CYS A 131 15.31 15.59 9.67
N THR A 132 15.08 14.43 10.29
CA THR A 132 15.97 13.25 10.16
C THR A 132 15.82 12.54 8.82
N GLY A 133 14.68 12.68 8.14
CA GLY A 133 14.42 12.03 6.85
C GLY A 133 15.00 12.79 5.65
N CYS A 134 14.80 14.10 5.57
CA CYS A 134 15.20 14.91 4.41
C CYS A 134 16.17 16.06 4.71
N THR A 135 16.71 16.12 5.93
CA THR A 135 17.69 17.12 6.42
C THR A 135 17.27 18.59 6.38
N ALA A 136 16.08 18.91 5.87
CA ALA A 136 15.52 20.26 5.86
C ALA A 136 15.45 20.87 7.27
N GLU A 137 15.71 22.18 7.35
CA GLU A 137 15.70 22.94 8.58
C GLU A 137 14.47 23.84 8.70
N PHE A 138 13.92 23.94 9.91
CA PHE A 138 12.71 24.67 10.22
C PHE A 138 12.95 25.62 11.40
N PRO A 139 12.60 26.92 11.30
CA PRO A 139 12.66 27.84 12.44
C PRO A 139 11.49 27.56 13.39
N ILE A 140 11.68 26.67 14.36
CA ILE A 140 10.62 26.26 15.30
C ILE A 140 10.48 27.25 16.45
N LYS A 141 11.62 27.59 17.08
CA LYS A 141 11.67 28.57 18.18
C LYS A 141 12.02 29.95 17.60
N PRO A 142 11.54 31.05 18.22
CA PRO A 142 11.95 32.39 17.80
C PRO A 142 13.46 32.55 17.96
N GLN A 143 14.07 33.36 17.08
CA GLN A 143 15.47 33.71 17.22
C GLN A 143 15.65 34.48 18.54
N ARG A 144 16.52 34.00 19.42
CA ARG A 144 16.87 34.76 20.63
C ARG A 144 17.57 36.04 20.19
N ALA A 145 17.03 37.19 20.57
CA ALA A 145 17.71 38.46 20.40
C ALA A 145 19.11 38.35 21.04
N ALA A 146 20.14 38.81 20.34
CA ALA A 146 21.46 38.94 20.93
C ALA A 146 21.30 39.78 22.20
N PHE A 147 21.83 39.29 23.34
CA PHE A 147 21.89 40.08 24.55
C PHE A 147 22.53 41.42 24.17
N ASN A 148 21.78 42.50 24.35
CA ASN A 148 22.26 43.85 24.08
C ASN A 148 23.25 44.16 25.22
N VAL A 149 24.50 43.76 25.04
CA VAL A 149 25.56 44.05 26.00
C VAL A 149 25.82 45.55 25.88
N GLN A 150 25.19 46.35 26.75
CA GLN A 150 25.56 47.75 26.88
C GLN A 150 27.05 47.78 27.25
N PRO A 151 27.91 48.48 26.48
CA PRO A 151 29.30 48.59 26.84
C PRO A 151 29.39 49.32 28.19
N VAL A 152 29.96 48.66 29.19
CA VAL A 152 30.29 49.32 30.46
C VAL A 152 31.36 50.35 30.14
N ALA A 153 31.01 51.64 30.27
CA ALA A 153 31.97 52.73 30.11
C ALA A 153 33.09 52.54 31.15
N GLN A 154 34.27 52.15 30.70
CA GLN A 154 35.45 52.09 31.55
C GLN A 154 35.95 53.52 31.79
N HIS A 155 35.46 54.15 32.85
CA HIS A 155 36.11 55.33 33.41
C HIS A 155 37.37 54.90 34.18
N TRP A 156 38.51 54.97 33.50
CA TRP A 156 39.81 54.98 34.19
C TRP A 156 40.13 56.42 34.57
N ASN A 157 40.03 56.74 35.85
CA ASN A 157 40.53 58.00 36.42
C ASN A 157 41.90 57.76 37.06
N GLY A 158 42.88 58.54 36.61
CA GLY A 158 43.99 59.13 37.39
C GLY A 158 44.94 58.21 38.12
#